data_AF-A0A0S3PN18-F1
#
_entry.id   AF-A0A0S3PN18-F1
#
_cell.length_a   1.000
_cell.length_b   1.000
_cell.length_c   1.000
_cell.angle_alpha   90.00
_cell.angle_beta   90.00
_cell.angle_gamma   90.00
#
_symmetry.space_group_name_H-M   'P 1'
#
loop_
_entity.id
_entity.type
_entity.pdbx_description
1 polymer ?
#
loop_
_entity_poly.entity_id
_entity_poly.type
_entity_poly.pdbx_seq_one_letter_code
_entity_poly.pdbx_strand_id
1 'polypeptide(L)'
;MWRYRITRLLSRKYPELVMPDALAAEGSSKREWNRFLDTHYRRGWNINVSRVMDNATHVAVYSGSYLKKPPVPLSRLEHYAGQDEISLRYNSHRTKREEYLVMSGDEFMERFIRGSVWRGTTVF
;
A
#
# COMPACT_ATOMS: atom_id res chain seq x y z
N MET A 1 -16.44 6.58 6.49
CA MET A 1 -17.38 5.88 7.40
C MET A 1 -16.73 4.69 8.12
N TRP A 2 -16.08 3.74 7.43
CA TRP A 2 -15.53 2.53 8.09
C TRP A 2 -14.30 2.78 8.98
N ARG A 3 -13.35 3.65 8.58
CA ARG A 3 -12.15 3.99 9.39
C ARG A 3 -12.50 4.46 10.81
N TYR A 4 -13.47 5.36 10.90
CA TYR A 4 -13.98 5.87 12.17
C TYR A 4 -14.58 4.74 13.03
N ARG A 5 -15.30 3.80 12.42
CA ARG A 5 -15.88 2.66 13.16
C ARG A 5 -14.80 1.76 13.76
N ILE A 6 -13.71 1.51 13.02
CA ILE A 6 -12.58 0.72 13.50
C ILE A 6 -11.84 1.45 14.63
N THR A 7 -11.44 2.71 14.44
CA THR A 7 -10.72 3.45 15.49
C THR A 7 -11.58 3.65 16.73
N ARG A 8 -12.88 3.89 16.57
CA ARG A 8 -13.83 3.95 17.69
C ARG A 8 -13.96 2.61 18.41
N LEU A 9 -14.00 1.49 17.69
CA LEU A 9 -14.05 0.16 18.30
C LEU A 9 -12.79 -0.11 19.13
N LEU A 10 -11.61 0.11 18.54
CA LEU A 10 -10.31 -0.09 19.19
C LEU A 10 -10.12 0.82 20.40
N SER A 11 -10.60 2.07 20.34
CA SER A 11 -10.57 2.99 21.49
C SER A 11 -11.48 2.53 22.63
N ARG A 12 -12.69 2.04 22.32
CA ARG A 12 -13.65 1.55 23.32
C ARG A 12 -13.19 0.26 23.97
N LYS A 13 -12.61 -0.65 23.19
CA LYS A 13 -12.16 -1.96 23.64
C LYS A 13 -10.77 -1.97 24.27
N TYR A 14 -10.10 -0.82 24.37
CA TYR A 14 -8.78 -0.69 25.00
C TYR A 14 -8.60 -1.49 26.31
N PRO A 15 -9.54 -1.50 27.28
CA PRO A 15 -9.38 -2.27 28.51
C PRO A 15 -9.32 -3.80 28.32
N GLU A 16 -9.85 -4.29 27.20
CA GLU A 16 -9.92 -5.71 26.84
C GLU A 16 -8.88 -6.10 25.78
N LEU A 17 -8.09 -5.14 25.28
CA LEU A 17 -7.10 -5.39 24.23
C LEU A 17 -5.85 -6.04 24.82
N VAL A 18 -5.46 -7.17 24.25
CA VAL A 18 -4.11 -7.73 24.42
C VAL A 18 -3.18 -6.95 23.50
N MET A 19 -2.28 -6.16 24.09
CA MET A 19 -1.33 -5.37 23.32
C MET A 19 -0.16 -6.25 22.85
N PRO A 20 0.12 -6.31 21.54
CA PRO A 20 1.33 -6.94 21.04
C PRO A 20 2.58 -6.20 21.53
N ASP A 21 3.69 -6.91 21.70
CA ASP A 21 4.97 -6.30 22.12
C ASP A 21 5.42 -5.18 21.19
N ALA A 22 5.18 -5.34 19.88
CA ALA A 22 5.49 -4.32 18.86
C ALA A 22 4.71 -3.00 19.06
N LEU A 23 3.65 -3.00 19.87
CA LEU A 23 2.83 -1.83 20.18
C LEU A 23 2.84 -1.50 21.69
N ALA A 24 3.79 -2.04 22.45
CA ALA A 24 3.84 -1.85 23.89
C ALA A 24 3.99 -0.37 24.29
N ALA A 25 4.77 0.40 23.53
CA ALA A 25 4.98 1.83 23.79
C ALA A 25 3.69 2.64 23.58
N GLU A 26 2.99 2.40 22.48
CA GLU A 26 1.73 3.06 22.10
C GLU A 26 0.56 2.58 22.95
N GLY A 27 0.60 1.32 23.37
CA GLY A 27 -0.39 0.67 24.23
C GLY A 27 -0.25 0.97 25.72
N SER A 28 0.80 1.69 26.13
CA SER A 28 1.16 1.97 27.53
C SER A 28 0.07 2.67 28.33
N SER A 29 -0.81 3.45 27.68
CA SER A 29 -1.99 4.02 28.32
C SER A 29 -3.11 4.27 27.32
N LYS A 30 -4.35 4.39 27.80
CA LYS A 30 -5.50 4.75 26.96
C LYS A 30 -5.29 6.07 26.21
N ARG A 31 -4.55 7.01 26.82
CA ARG A 31 -4.24 8.31 26.20
C ARG A 31 -3.28 8.14 25.03
N GLU A 32 -2.20 7.39 25.22
CA GLU A 32 -1.23 7.11 24.16
C GLU A 32 -1.87 6.29 23.03
N TRP A 33 -2.71 5.30 23.38
CA TRP A 33 -3.46 4.51 22.41
C TRP A 33 -4.39 5.37 21.56
N ASN A 34 -5.13 6.30 22.19
CA ASN A 34 -5.99 7.21 21.44
C ASN A 34 -5.20 8.19 20.56
N ARG A 35 -4.01 8.61 20.99
CA ARG A 35 -3.11 9.44 20.18
C ARG A 35 -2.58 8.68 18.96
N PHE A 36 -2.21 7.40 19.16
CA PHE A 36 -1.82 6.50 18.09
C PHE A 36 -2.97 6.33 17.08
N LEU A 37 -4.17 6.00 17.55
CA LEU A 37 -5.36 5.85 16.68
C LEU A 37 -5.72 7.12 15.93
N ASP A 38 -5.59 8.31 16.53
CA ASP A 38 -5.86 9.59 15.86
C ASP A 38 -4.81 9.87 14.76
N THR A 39 -3.54 9.58 15.04
CA THR A 39 -2.46 9.68 14.04
C THR A 39 -2.73 8.77 12.86
N HIS A 40 -3.12 7.53 13.11
CA HIS A 40 -3.47 6.57 12.06
C HIS A 40 -4.76 6.95 11.33
N TYR A 41 -5.78 7.47 12.02
CA TYR A 41 -7.03 7.90 11.40
C TYR A 41 -6.82 8.96 10.30
N ARG A 42 -5.87 9.88 10.52
CA ARG A 42 -5.54 10.97 9.59
C ARG A 42 -4.73 10.51 8.37
N ARG A 43 -4.12 9.32 8.41
CA ARG A 43 -3.35 8.76 7.29
C ARG A 43 -4.26 8.10 6.24
N GLY A 44 -3.72 7.89 5.03
CA GLY A 44 -4.32 6.98 4.05
C GLY A 44 -4.25 5.54 4.56
N TRP A 45 -5.31 4.76 4.38
CA TRP A 45 -5.33 3.34 4.78
C TRP A 45 -5.38 2.47 3.53
N ASN A 46 -4.34 1.67 3.34
CA ASN A 46 -4.39 0.51 2.44
C ASN A 46 -4.79 -0.70 3.27
N ILE A 47 -6.05 -1.14 3.17
CA ILE A 47 -6.49 -2.38 3.82
C ILE A 47 -6.47 -3.50 2.81
N ASN A 48 -5.66 -4.51 3.10
CA ASN A 48 -5.78 -5.81 2.46
C ASN A 48 -6.91 -6.60 3.15
N VAL A 49 -8.04 -6.76 2.46
CA VAL A 49 -9.22 -7.51 2.96
C VAL A 49 -9.21 -8.98 2.50
N SER A 50 -8.28 -9.36 1.64
CA SER A 50 -8.14 -10.73 1.14
C SER A 50 -6.92 -11.42 1.76
N ARG A 51 -6.88 -12.76 1.71
CA ARG A 51 -5.61 -13.47 1.94
C ARG A 51 -4.57 -12.95 0.96
N VAL A 52 -3.30 -12.94 1.39
CA VAL A 52 -2.18 -12.78 0.46
C VAL A 52 -2.35 -13.84 -0.63
N MET A 53 -2.53 -13.40 -1.87
CA MET A 53 -2.76 -14.29 -3.00
C MET A 53 -1.42 -14.75 -3.53
N ASP A 54 -1.26 -16.05 -3.75
CA ASP A 54 -0.02 -16.67 -4.27
C ASP A 54 0.40 -16.13 -5.66
N ASN A 55 -0.49 -15.36 -6.30
CA ASN A 55 -0.32 -14.76 -7.63
C ASN A 55 -0.51 -13.24 -7.65
N ALA A 56 -0.06 -12.53 -6.61
CA ALA A 56 -0.21 -11.08 -6.47
C ALA A 56 0.12 -10.26 -7.73
N THR A 57 1.11 -10.69 -8.53
CA THR A 57 1.44 -10.10 -9.84
C THR A 57 0.25 -10.11 -10.81
N HIS A 58 -0.45 -11.23 -10.93
CA HIS A 58 -1.61 -11.37 -11.81
C HIS A 58 -2.79 -10.50 -11.34
N VAL A 59 -2.99 -10.41 -10.02
CA VAL A 59 -4.05 -9.59 -9.41
C VAL A 59 -3.79 -8.10 -9.63
N ALA A 60 -2.53 -7.66 -9.51
CA ALA A 60 -2.12 -6.28 -9.77
C ALA A 60 -2.36 -5.90 -11.24
N VAL A 61 -2.00 -6.77 -12.18
CA VAL A 61 -2.25 -6.53 -13.63
C VAL A 61 -3.74 -6.50 -13.94
N TYR A 62 -4.50 -7.48 -13.43
CA TYR A 62 -5.94 -7.52 -13.61
C TYR A 62 -6.59 -6.23 -13.08
N SER A 63 -6.24 -5.80 -11.87
CA SER A 63 -6.72 -4.55 -11.29
C SER A 63 -6.31 -3.33 -12.13
N GLY A 64 -5.09 -3.32 -12.66
CA GLY A 64 -4.56 -2.27 -13.53
C GLY A 64 -5.29 -2.16 -14.87
N SER A 65 -5.91 -3.24 -15.35
CA SER A 65 -6.72 -3.20 -16.58
C SER A 65 -8.02 -2.41 -16.44
N TYR A 66 -8.51 -2.20 -15.21
CA TYR A 66 -9.75 -1.47 -14.91
C TYR A 66 -9.56 0.04 -14.72
N LEU A 67 -8.34 0.51 -14.48
CA LEU A 67 -8.03 1.94 -14.41
C LEU A 67 -7.59 2.43 -15.80
N LYS A 68 -8.05 3.63 -16.20
CA LYS A 68 -7.96 4.19 -17.57
C LYS A 68 -6.74 3.73 -18.38
N LYS A 69 -7.01 3.30 -19.62
CA LYS A 69 -6.06 2.84 -20.64
C LYS A 69 -4.77 3.69 -20.71
N PRO A 70 -3.61 3.05 -21.00
CA PRO A 70 -3.47 1.67 -21.45
C PRO A 70 -3.39 0.63 -20.32
N PRO A 71 -3.85 -0.61 -20.56
CA PRO A 71 -3.73 -1.72 -19.62
C PRO A 71 -2.25 -1.97 -19.30
N VAL A 72 -1.96 -2.26 -18.04
CA VAL A 72 -0.61 -2.60 -17.57
C VAL A 72 -0.16 -3.89 -18.22
N PRO A 73 0.88 -3.89 -19.08
CA PRO A 73 1.41 -5.14 -19.60
C PRO A 73 2.09 -5.92 -18.47
N LEU A 74 1.79 -7.21 -18.36
CA LEU A 74 2.42 -8.14 -17.41
C LEU A 74 3.96 -8.06 -17.46
N SER A 75 4.52 -7.76 -18.64
CA SER A 75 5.96 -7.62 -18.89
C SER A 75 6.65 -6.45 -18.15
N ARG A 76 5.88 -5.53 -17.56
CA ARG A 76 6.41 -4.42 -16.75
C ARG A 76 6.45 -4.72 -15.25
N LEU A 77 5.63 -5.65 -14.74
CA LEU A 77 5.64 -6.09 -13.35
C LEU A 77 6.50 -7.34 -13.24
N GLU A 78 7.80 -7.17 -13.01
CA GLU A 78 8.73 -8.29 -13.03
C GLU A 78 8.68 -9.14 -11.78
N HIS A 79 8.51 -8.52 -10.62
CA HIS A 79 8.56 -9.24 -9.36
C HIS A 79 7.69 -8.58 -8.29
N TYR A 80 6.84 -9.42 -7.68
CA TYR A 80 6.16 -9.13 -6.42
C TYR A 80 6.77 -10.07 -5.38
N ALA A 81 7.70 -9.58 -4.58
CA ALA A 81 8.49 -10.39 -3.62
C ALA A 81 7.77 -10.61 -2.29
N GLY A 82 6.43 -10.57 -2.26
CA GLY A 82 5.67 -10.45 -1.02
C GLY A 82 5.37 -9.00 -0.63
N GLN A 83 5.09 -8.77 0.66
CA GLN A 83 4.39 -7.55 1.14
C GLN A 83 5.15 -6.23 0.93
N ASP A 84 6.48 -6.24 0.81
CA ASP A 84 7.26 -5.01 0.98
C ASP A 84 7.95 -4.47 -0.28
N GLU A 85 8.04 -5.22 -1.38
CA GLU A 85 8.73 -4.72 -2.59
C GLU A 85 8.07 -5.16 -3.91
N ILE A 86 7.90 -4.17 -4.79
CA ILE A 86 7.40 -4.28 -6.14
C ILE A 86 8.43 -3.70 -7.10
N SER A 87 8.85 -4.50 -8.08
CA SER A 87 9.79 -4.09 -9.13
C SER A 87 9.08 -3.90 -10.47
N LEU A 88 9.19 -2.69 -11.00
CA LEU A 88 8.69 -2.31 -12.32
C LEU A 88 9.83 -2.12 -13.31
N ARG A 89 9.79 -2.83 -14.43
CA ARG A 89 10.70 -2.63 -15.55
C ARG A 89 10.11 -1.66 -16.57
N TYR A 90 10.90 -0.68 -17.00
CA TYR A 90 10.49 0.28 -18.02
C TYR A 90 11.66 0.69 -18.92
N ASN A 91 11.34 1.15 -20.13
CA ASN A 91 12.31 1.80 -21.00
C ASN A 91 12.33 3.30 -20.70
N SER A 92 13.47 3.78 -20.21
CA SER A 92 13.67 5.18 -19.90
C SER A 92 13.84 5.99 -21.18
N HIS A 93 12.91 6.93 -21.41
CA HIS A 93 13.01 7.82 -22.57
C HIS A 93 14.21 8.76 -22.50
N ARG A 94 14.70 9.05 -21.28
CA ARG A 94 15.84 9.93 -20.97
C ARG A 94 17.18 9.26 -21.28
N THR A 95 17.36 8.03 -20.84
CA THR A 95 18.64 7.31 -20.97
C THR A 95 18.66 6.34 -22.16
N LYS A 96 17.51 6.11 -22.79
CA LYS A 96 17.30 5.11 -23.87
C LYS A 96 17.72 3.70 -23.45
N ARG A 97 17.64 3.40 -22.16
CA ARG A 97 17.98 2.09 -21.58
C ARG A 97 16.82 1.53 -20.79
N GLU A 98 16.87 0.23 -20.59
CA GLU A 98 15.99 -0.48 -19.67
C GLU A 98 16.41 -0.14 -18.23
N GLU A 99 15.44 0.28 -17.42
CA GLU A 99 15.62 0.66 -16.03
C GLU A 99 14.56 -0.03 -15.15
N TYR A 100 14.87 -0.14 -13.87
CA TYR A 100 14.04 -0.77 -12.85
C TYR A 100 13.64 0.25 -11.79
N LEU A 101 12.35 0.27 -11.45
CA LEU A 101 11.81 1.05 -10.35
C LEU A 101 11.35 0.07 -9.27
N VAL A 102 12.08 0.05 -8.16
CA VAL A 102 11.73 -0.71 -6.96
C VAL A 102 11.00 0.23 -6.00
N MET A 103 9.86 -0.20 -5.49
CA MET A 103 9.07 0.56 -4.52
C MET A 103 8.34 -0.39 -3.59
N SER A 104 7.85 0.12 -2.45
CA SER A 104 7.04 -0.70 -1.56
C SER A 104 5.65 -1.00 -2.12
N GLY A 105 5.00 -2.03 -1.59
CA GLY A 105 3.60 -2.33 -1.92
C GLY A 105 2.66 -1.15 -1.66
N ASP A 106 2.87 -0.44 -0.55
CA ASP A 106 2.11 0.77 -0.21
C ASP A 106 2.35 1.92 -1.19
N GLU A 107 3.60 2.17 -1.55
CA GLU A 107 3.97 3.21 -2.50
C GLU A 107 3.39 2.92 -3.89
N PHE A 108 3.43 1.66 -4.32
CA PHE A 108 2.79 1.22 -5.55
C PHE A 108 1.30 1.49 -5.52
N MET A 109 0.58 1.07 -4.45
CA MET A 109 -0.86 1.27 -4.34
C MET A 109 -1.23 2.75 -4.31
N GLU A 110 -0.46 3.59 -3.62
CA GLU A 110 -0.67 5.03 -3.61
C GLU A 110 -0.50 5.64 -5.02
N ARG A 111 0.61 5.34 -5.69
CA ARG A 111 0.86 5.79 -7.06
C ARG A 111 -0.19 5.25 -8.01
N PHE A 112 -0.69 4.02 -7.78
CA PHE A 112 -1.62 3.31 -8.65
C PHE A 112 -3.00 3.96 -8.61
N ILE A 113 -3.50 4.25 -7.40
CA ILE A 113 -4.77 4.96 -7.19
C ILE A 113 -4.71 6.39 -7.76
N ARG A 114 -3.56 7.08 -7.60
CA ARG A 114 -3.37 8.45 -8.14
C ARG A 114 -3.13 8.48 -9.66
N GLY A 115 -2.95 7.32 -10.30
CA GLY A 115 -2.54 7.24 -11.71
C GLY A 115 -1.15 7.81 -11.99
N SER A 116 -0.30 7.93 -10.96
CA SER A 116 1.05 8.49 -11.05
C SER A 116 2.14 7.43 -11.15
N VAL A 117 1.84 6.13 -10.99
CA VAL A 117 2.76 5.02 -11.35
C VAL A 117 3.33 5.27 -12.75
N TRP A 118 2.49 5.79 -13.63
CA TRP A 118 2.75 5.98 -15.05
C TRP A 118 3.28 7.38 -15.40
N ARG A 119 3.11 8.38 -14.53
CA ARG A 119 3.60 9.73 -14.78
C ARG A 119 5.09 9.88 -14.47
N GLY A 120 5.64 9.05 -13.59
CA GLY A 120 7.08 9.01 -13.28
C GLY A 120 7.94 8.39 -14.40
N THR A 121 7.34 7.75 -15.40
CA THR A 121 8.04 7.17 -16.57
C THR A 121 8.22 8.19 -17.71
N THR A 122 7.70 9.40 -17.54
CA THR A 122 8.01 10.56 -18.38
C THR A 122 8.47 11.68 -17.46
N VAL A 123 9.73 11.59 -17.04
CA VAL A 123 10.45 12.78 -16.59
C VAL A 123 10.65 13.64 -17.83
N PHE A 124 10.25 14.92 -17.77
CA PHE A 124 10.59 15.92 -18.77
C PHE A 124 12.09 15.88 -19.12
#